data_AF-A0A9E1NHI8-F1
#
_entry.id   AF-A0A9E1NHI8-F1
#
_cell.length_a   1.000
_cell.length_b   1.000
_cell.length_c   1.000
_cell.angle_alpha   90.00
_cell.angle_beta   90.00
_cell.angle_gamma   90.00
#
_symmetry.space_group_name_H-M   'P 1'
#
loop_
_entity.id
_entity.type
_entity.pdbx_description
1 polymer ?
#
loop_
_entity_poly.entity_id
_entity_poly.type
_entity_poly.pdbx_seq_one_letter_code
_entity_poly.pdbx_strand_id
1 'polypeptide(L)'
;MKYTWWLFQIIMTLLSGFFLIFGVDLMTGSYSLNDPFSFIMSFFSASFVILISLTLIISFPIKMIRVYRQINGQNDNKEKPL
;
A
#
# COMPACT_ATOMS: atom_id res chain seq x y z
N MET A 1 -17.79 13.59 -5.40
CA MET A 1 -17.09 12.75 -4.40
C MET A 1 -16.69 11.34 -4.89
N LYS A 2 -17.15 10.83 -6.06
CA LYS A 2 -16.77 9.48 -6.54
C LYS A 2 -15.35 9.40 -7.14
N TYR A 3 -14.92 10.45 -7.85
CA TYR A 3 -13.65 10.45 -8.59
C TYR A 3 -12.40 10.44 -7.70
N THR A 4 -12.45 11.12 -6.55
CA THR A 4 -11.34 11.14 -5.58
C THR A 4 -11.05 9.74 -5.02
N TRP A 5 -12.07 8.88 -4.87
CA TRP A 5 -11.88 7.51 -4.40
C TRP A 5 -11.16 6.63 -5.42
N TRP A 6 -11.52 6.76 -6.71
CA TRP A 6 -10.89 6.02 -7.80
C TRP A 6 -9.45 6.51 -8.07
N LEU A 7 -9.21 7.82 -7.96
CA LEU A 7 -7.88 8.40 -8.10
C LEU A 7 -6.94 7.93 -6.98
N PHE A 8 -7.42 7.87 -5.74
CA PHE A 8 -6.65 7.33 -4.62
C PHE A 8 -6.32 5.85 -4.79
N GLN A 9 -7.24 5.07 -5.34
CA GLN A 9 -7.07 3.66 -5.65
C GLN A 9 -5.91 3.45 -6.63
N ILE A 10 -5.91 4.20 -7.74
CA ILE A 10 -4.85 4.14 -8.75
C ILE A 10 -3.51 4.59 -8.16
N ILE A 11 -3.50 5.69 -7.42
CA ILE A 11 -2.27 6.23 -6.84
C ILE A 11 -1.66 5.24 -5.84
N MET A 12 -2.48 4.56 -5.04
CA MET A 12 -2.00 3.55 -4.07
C MET A 12 -1.40 2.32 -4.76
N THR A 13 -2.06 1.81 -5.81
CA THR A 13 -1.53 0.69 -6.60
C THR A 13 -0.21 1.05 -7.27
N LEU A 14 -0.14 2.23 -7.89
CA LEU A 14 1.05 2.69 -8.60
C LEU A 14 2.21 2.95 -7.61
N LEU A 15 1.91 3.60 -6.48
CA LEU A 15 2.88 3.88 -5.42
C LEU A 15 3.44 2.61 -4.80
N SER A 16 2.60 1.59 -4.55
CA SER A 16 3.05 0.30 -4.02
C SER A 16 4.00 -0.41 -4.98
N GLY A 17 3.66 -0.48 -6.28
CA GLY A 17 4.53 -1.09 -7.29
C GLY A 17 5.87 -0.35 -7.39
N PHE A 18 5.84 0.98 -7.41
CA PHE A 18 7.04 1.82 -7.44
C PHE A 18 7.92 1.59 -6.20
N PHE A 19 7.34 1.62 -4.99
CA PHE A 19 8.08 1.40 -3.75
C PHE A 19 8.69 0.00 -3.66
N LEU A 20 8.02 -1.02 -4.20
CA LEU A 20 8.53 -2.38 -4.20
C LEU A 20 9.77 -2.50 -5.10
N ILE A 21 9.70 -1.97 -6.33
CA ILE A 21 10.82 -1.97 -7.28
C ILE A 21 11.99 -1.14 -6.71
N PHE A 22 11.69 0.06 -6.19
CA PHE A 22 12.69 0.94 -5.58
C PHE A 22 13.36 0.31 -4.37
N GLY A 23 12.61 -0.41 -3.53
CA GLY A 23 13.18 -1.13 -2.38
C GLY A 23 14.18 -2.22 -2.79
N VAL A 24 13.86 -2.99 -3.84
CA VAL A 24 14.76 -4.02 -4.39
C VAL A 24 15.99 -3.41 -5.06
N ASP A 25 15.81 -2.33 -5.81
CA ASP A 25 16.89 -1.59 -6.47
C ASP A 25 17.86 -1.01 -5.42
N LEU A 26 17.33 -0.41 -4.35
CA LEU A 26 18.10 0.10 -3.22
C LEU A 26 18.86 -1.01 -2.49
N MET A 27 18.24 -2.18 -2.32
CA MET A 27 18.90 -3.35 -1.73
C MET A 27 20.07 -3.82 -2.60
N THR A 28 19.89 -3.83 -3.93
CA THR A 28 20.91 -4.20 -4.90
C THR A 28 22.07 -3.19 -4.92
N GLY A 29 21.78 -1.89 -4.88
CA GLY A 29 22.79 -0.85 -4.76
C GLY A 29 23.60 -0.94 -3.46
N SER A 30 22.96 -1.37 -2.37
CA SER A 30 23.60 -1.61 -1.08
C SER A 30 24.67 -2.70 -1.14
N TYR A 31 24.46 -3.76 -1.95
CA TYR A 31 25.44 -4.83 -2.13
C TYR A 31 26.73 -4.38 -2.82
N SER A 32 26.71 -3.26 -3.55
CA SER A 32 27.90 -2.73 -4.22
C SER A 32 28.80 -1.88 -3.32
N LEU A 33 28.38 -1.56 -2.08
CA LEU A 33 29.18 -0.78 -1.15
C LEU A 33 30.10 -1.68 -0.33
N ASN A 34 31.42 -1.47 -0.48
CA ASN A 34 32.47 -2.20 0.24
C ASN A 34 32.51 -1.92 1.75
N ASP A 35 31.81 -0.88 2.22
CA ASP A 35 31.84 -0.45 3.61
C ASP A 35 30.65 -1.04 4.40
N PRO A 36 30.90 -1.86 5.45
CA PRO A 36 29.86 -2.62 6.14
C PRO A 36 28.81 -1.72 6.82
N PHE A 37 29.17 -0.50 7.18
CA PHE A 37 28.26 0.46 7.80
C PHE A 37 27.23 1.02 6.81
N SER A 38 27.66 1.32 5.59
CA SER A 38 26.75 1.81 4.54
C SER A 38 25.87 0.69 3.99
N PHE A 39 26.37 -0.54 3.96
CA PHE A 39 25.56 -1.73 3.65
C PHE A 39 24.38 -1.87 4.62
N ILE A 40 24.62 -1.77 5.93
CA ILE A 40 23.56 -1.92 6.92
C ILE A 40 22.53 -0.78 6.83
N MET A 41 22.98 0.46 6.57
CA MET A 41 22.10 1.62 6.43
C MET A 41 21.15 1.47 5.24
N SER A 42 21.69 1.11 4.06
CA SER A 42 20.87 0.94 2.86
C SER A 42 20.00 -0.31 2.93
N PHE A 43 20.47 -1.42 3.50
CA PHE A 43 19.65 -2.62 3.73
C PHE A 43 18.48 -2.36 4.69
N PHE A 44 18.73 -1.62 5.77
CA PHE A 44 17.69 -1.25 6.74
C PHE A 44 16.67 -0.29 6.13
N SER A 45 17.12 0.70 5.35
CA SER A 45 16.25 1.61 4.61
C SER A 45 15.39 0.86 3.59
N ALA A 46 15.99 -0.02 2.79
CA ALA A 46 15.28 -0.87 1.84
C ALA A 46 14.22 -1.75 2.54
N SER A 47 14.55 -2.32 3.69
CA SER A 47 13.61 -3.12 4.50
C SER A 47 12.40 -2.29 4.95
N PHE A 48 12.61 -1.05 5.39
CA PHE A 48 11.52 -0.12 5.73
C PHE A 48 10.66 0.24 4.51
N VAL A 49 11.28 0.52 3.37
CA VAL A 49 10.58 0.81 2.10
C VAL A 49 9.68 -0.37 1.71
N ILE A 50 10.18 -1.59 1.83
CA ILE A 50 9.41 -2.83 1.58
C ILE A 50 8.25 -2.98 2.57
N LEU A 51 8.48 -2.74 3.87
CA LEU A 51 7.44 -2.78 4.91
C LEU A 51 6.32 -1.77 4.65
N ILE A 52 6.67 -0.54 4.25
CA ILE A 52 5.70 0.50 3.88
C ILE A 52 4.90 0.05 2.65
N SER A 53 5.57 -0.54 1.64
CA SER A 53 4.90 -1.08 0.46
C SER A 53 3.90 -2.18 0.82
N LEU A 54 4.28 -3.16 1.66
CA LEU A 54 3.36 -4.19 2.14
C LEU A 54 2.19 -3.60 2.91
N THR A 55 2.45 -2.63 3.79
CA THR A 55 1.40 -1.97 4.57
C THR A 55 0.40 -1.26 3.65
N LEU A 56 0.87 -0.64 2.57
CA LEU A 56 0.01 -0.04 1.54
C LEU A 56 -0.86 -1.11 0.86
N ILE A 57 -0.26 -2.23 0.45
CA ILE A 57 -0.97 -3.38 -0.14
C ILE A 57 -2.06 -3.90 0.80
N ILE A 58 -1.81 -3.97 2.11
CA ILE A 58 -2.76 -4.47 3.12
C ILE A 58 -3.84 -3.42 3.44
N SER A 59 -3.47 -2.14 3.48
CA SER A 59 -4.42 -1.05 3.77
C SER A 59 -5.50 -0.89 2.70
N PHE A 60 -5.17 -1.28 1.46
CA PHE A 60 -6.05 -1.22 0.30
C PHE A 60 -7.31 -2.11 0.42
N PRO A 61 -7.22 -3.43 0.65
CA PRO A 61 -8.37 -4.29 0.86
C PRO A 61 -9.15 -3.92 2.13
N ILE A 62 -8.49 -3.42 3.19
CA ILE A 62 -9.19 -2.96 4.40
C ILE A 62 -10.14 -1.80 4.07
N LYS A 63 -9.69 -0.81 3.30
CA LYS A 63 -10.55 0.30 2.83
C LYS A 63 -11.67 -0.22 1.93
N MET A 64 -11.37 -1.13 1.01
CA MET A 64 -12.36 -1.71 0.11
C MET A 64 -13.48 -2.45 0.87
N ILE A 65 -13.13 -3.29 1.84
CA ILE A 65 -14.07 -4.05 2.67
C ILE A 65 -14.96 -3.11 3.49
N ARG A 66 -14.39 -2.04 4.06
CA ARG A 66 -15.15 -1.06 4.85
C ARG A 66 -16.22 -0.35 4.02
N VAL A 67 -15.89 0.02 2.78
CA VAL A 67 -16.83 0.66 1.85
C VAL A 67 -17.89 -0.34 1.37
N TYR A 68 -17.49 -1.56 1.02
CA TYR A 68 -18.44 -2.60 0.59
C TYR A 68 -19.47 -2.90 1.69
N ARG A 69 -19.03 -2.97 2.95
CA ARG A 69 -19.91 -3.19 4.11
C ARG A 69 -20.89 -2.03 4.33
N GLN A 70 -20.50 -0.79 4.04
CA GLN A 70 -21.39 0.36 4.12
C GLN A 70 -22.46 0.36 3.02
N ILE A 71 -22.13 -0.12 1.83
CA ILE A 71 -23.09 -0.23 0.71
C ILE A 71 -24.11 -1.34 0.99
N ASN A 72 -23.66 -2.51 1.48
CA ASN A 72 -24.55 -3.63 1.75
C ASN A 72 -25.46 -3.42 2.98
N GLY A 73 -25.00 -2.70 4.01
CA GLY A 73 -25.80 -2.39 5.19
C GLY A 73 -26.92 -1.36 4.96
N GLN A 74 -26.89 -0.61 3.85
CA GLN A 74 -27.93 0.38 3.52
C GLN A 74 -29.16 -0.25 2.84
N ASN A 75 -29.00 -1.41 2.20
CA ASN A 75 -30.11 -2.08 1.50
C ASN A 75 -31.07 -2.81 2.44
N ASP A 76 -30.58 -3.32 3.59
CA ASP A 76 -31.40 -4.01 4.59
C ASP A 76 -32.43 -3.08 5.28
N ASN A 77 -32.12 -1.79 5.41
CA ASN A 77 -33.02 -0.82 6.06
C ASN A 77 -34.12 -0.28 5.12
N LYS A 78 -34.09 -0.62 3.83
CA LYS A 78 -35.11 -0.16 2.86
C LYS A 78 -36.21 -1.18 2.60
N GLU A 79 -36.10 -2.39 3.15
CA GLU A 79 -37.03 -3.50 2.88
C GLU A 79 -38.04 -3.77 4.02
N LYS A 80 -38.11 -2.89 5.03
CA LYS A 80 -39.19 -2.94 6.04
C LYS A 80 -40.29 -1.94 5.69
N PRO A 81 -41.31 -2.31 4.88
CA PRO A 81 -42.54 -1.56 4.85
C PRO A 81 -43.19 -1.66 6.23
N LEU A 82 -43.50 -0.50 6.80
CA LEU A 82 -44.31 -0.32 8.02
C LEU A 82 -45.66 -1.03 7.89
#